data_AF-A0A1E7F2H6-F1
#
_entry.id   AF-A0A1E7F2H6-F1
#
_cell.length_a   1.000
_cell.length_b   1.000
_cell.length_c   1.000
_cell.angle_alpha   90.00
_cell.angle_beta   90.00
_cell.angle_gamma   90.00
#
_symmetry.space_group_name_H-M   'P 1'
#
loop_
_entity.id
_entity.type
_entity.pdbx_description
1 polymer ?
#
loop_
_entity_poly.entity_id
_entity_poly.type
_entity_poly.pdbx_seq_one_letter_code
_entity_poly.pdbx_strand_id
1 'polypeptide(L)'
;MKPTLLAAASSEEDSTLTRVPDDDEGVAIPFLDRTENSFIECYADSIITVGDVEYTIGVPCDYCVALCYFDDKENLIPVELTDDLMDDIFPFAESIVSEEFEEELVLQRTPQTLTLVGELEDDDTDMDDEDEDDDEEDEEYDGQDEVEVLVTFEHRDKEYNLVRLMDPVLLVGKVDSERPDLRVLLTPEESDNIMPQLEAAFLKYHEDEETNSILP
;
A
#
# COMPACT_ATOMS: atom_id res chain seq x y z
N MET A 1 -51.74 0.57 23.56
CA MET A 1 -50.34 0.37 23.98
C MET A 1 -49.92 -1.07 23.69
N LYS A 2 -49.31 -1.28 22.53
CA LYS A 2 -48.30 -2.30 22.24
C LYS A 2 -47.41 -1.65 21.19
N PRO A 3 -46.10 -1.47 21.42
CA PRO A 3 -45.22 -0.81 20.47
C PRO A 3 -45.01 -1.76 19.28
N THR A 4 -45.23 -1.23 18.09
CA THR A 4 -44.81 -1.82 16.83
C THR A 4 -43.29 -1.87 16.83
N LEU A 5 -42.70 -3.07 16.81
CA LEU A 5 -41.29 -3.22 16.45
C LEU A 5 -41.17 -2.75 15.00
N LEU A 6 -40.54 -1.59 14.81
CA LEU A 6 -39.96 -1.20 13.55
C LEU A 6 -38.87 -2.23 13.25
N ALA A 7 -39.00 -2.95 12.13
CA ALA A 7 -37.88 -3.69 11.57
C ALA A 7 -36.76 -2.68 11.30
N ALA A 8 -35.60 -2.91 11.89
CA ALA A 8 -34.37 -2.32 11.37
C ALA A 8 -34.16 -2.96 10.00
N ALA A 9 -34.53 -2.24 8.94
CA ALA A 9 -33.96 -2.51 7.64
C ALA A 9 -32.47 -2.18 7.80
N SER A 10 -31.64 -3.23 7.85
CA SER A 10 -30.25 -3.08 7.45
C SER A 10 -30.32 -2.67 5.99
N SER A 11 -30.15 -1.37 5.73
CA SER A 11 -29.86 -0.90 4.39
C SER A 11 -28.47 -1.43 4.07
N GLU A 12 -28.41 -2.65 3.52
CA GLU A 12 -27.29 -3.08 2.71
C GLU A 12 -27.19 -2.01 1.61
N GLU A 13 -26.26 -1.06 1.77
CA GLU A 13 -25.92 -0.19 0.66
C GLU A 13 -25.40 -1.12 -0.44
N ASP A 14 -26.05 -1.07 -1.60
CA ASP A 14 -25.76 -1.94 -2.74
C ASP A 14 -24.38 -1.56 -3.28
N SER A 15 -23.33 -2.16 -2.71
CA SER A 15 -21.96 -1.92 -3.12
C SER A 15 -21.66 -2.79 -4.34
N THR A 16 -21.19 -2.17 -5.41
CA THR A 16 -20.81 -2.90 -6.64
C THR A 16 -19.33 -2.69 -6.90
N LEU A 17 -18.55 -3.78 -6.95
CA LEU A 17 -17.17 -3.77 -7.44
C LEU A 17 -17.19 -4.05 -8.95
N THR A 18 -16.44 -3.24 -9.70
CA THR A 18 -16.25 -3.40 -11.14
C THR A 18 -14.77 -3.34 -11.49
N ARG A 19 -14.35 -4.15 -12.46
CA ARG A 19 -13.03 -4.03 -13.06
C ARG A 19 -12.85 -2.66 -13.71
N VAL A 20 -11.63 -2.15 -13.66
CA VAL A 20 -11.23 -0.91 -14.33
C VAL A 20 -11.49 -1.04 -15.85
N PRO A 21 -12.04 0.00 -16.50
CA PRO A 21 -12.22 0.01 -17.95
C PRO A 21 -10.89 -0.15 -18.70
N ASP A 22 -10.89 -0.85 -19.84
CA ASP A 22 -9.68 -1.07 -20.66
C ASP A 22 -8.95 0.23 -21.05
N ASP A 23 -9.70 1.34 -21.20
CA ASP A 23 -9.15 2.65 -21.56
C ASP A 23 -8.37 3.31 -20.40
N ASP A 24 -8.61 2.87 -19.15
CA ASP A 24 -8.01 3.39 -17.92
C ASP A 24 -6.98 2.41 -17.31
N GLU A 25 -6.83 1.19 -17.86
CA GLU A 25 -5.86 0.19 -17.40
C GLU A 25 -4.43 0.66 -17.67
N GLY A 26 -3.59 0.69 -16.62
CA GLY A 26 -2.21 1.19 -16.71
C GLY A 26 -2.08 2.70 -16.89
N VAL A 27 -3.17 3.46 -16.74
CA VAL A 27 -3.14 4.92 -16.73
C VAL A 27 -2.88 5.41 -15.30
N ALA A 28 -1.83 6.22 -15.12
CA ALA A 28 -1.53 6.82 -13.82
C ALA A 28 -2.58 7.86 -13.44
N ILE A 29 -3.14 7.72 -12.23
CA ILE A 29 -4.15 8.61 -11.65
C ILE A 29 -3.58 9.20 -10.36
N PRO A 30 -3.62 10.53 -10.17
CA PRO A 30 -3.17 11.13 -8.93
C PRO A 30 -4.21 10.96 -7.80
N PHE A 31 -3.75 10.41 -6.69
CA PHE A 31 -4.46 10.30 -5.42
C PHE A 31 -3.97 11.43 -4.51
N LEU A 32 -4.85 12.41 -4.27
CA LEU A 32 -4.55 13.67 -3.60
C LEU A 32 -4.83 13.57 -2.09
N ASP A 33 -3.85 13.96 -1.28
CA ASP A 33 -4.07 14.34 0.11
C ASP A 33 -4.36 15.85 0.17
N ARG A 34 -5.61 16.21 0.49
CA ARG A 34 -6.03 17.61 0.61
C ARG A 34 -5.57 18.28 1.91
N THR A 35 -5.19 17.52 2.92
CA THR A 35 -4.70 18.03 4.21
C THR A 35 -3.27 18.53 4.05
N GLU A 36 -2.41 17.69 3.48
CA GLU A 36 -0.97 17.97 3.30
C GLU A 36 -0.67 18.62 1.93
N ASN A 37 -1.66 18.71 1.03
CA ASN A 37 -1.50 19.23 -0.32
C ASN A 37 -0.38 18.52 -1.10
N SER A 38 -0.37 17.19 -1.00
CA SER A 38 0.53 16.26 -1.67
C SER A 38 -0.26 15.22 -2.46
N PHE A 39 0.41 14.39 -3.25
CA PHE A 39 -0.23 13.36 -4.05
C PHE A 39 0.68 12.15 -4.24
N ILE A 40 0.08 11.04 -4.62
CA ILE A 40 0.75 9.82 -5.10
C ILE A 40 0.10 9.37 -6.40
N GLU A 41 0.90 8.94 -7.36
CA GLU A 41 0.37 8.38 -8.62
C GLU A 41 0.06 6.90 -8.40
N CYS A 42 -1.12 6.48 -8.83
CA CYS A 42 -1.54 5.09 -8.73
C CYS A 42 -2.13 4.61 -10.05
N TYR A 43 -1.94 3.33 -10.34
CA TYR A 43 -2.74 2.62 -11.32
C TYR A 43 -4.04 2.16 -10.66
N ALA A 44 -5.16 2.37 -11.34
CA ALA A 44 -6.42 1.83 -10.86
C ALA A 44 -6.39 0.29 -10.97
N ASP A 45 -6.67 -0.39 -9.87
CA ASP A 45 -6.86 -1.83 -9.81
C ASP A 45 -8.35 -2.17 -9.97
N SER A 46 -9.19 -1.52 -9.18
CA SER A 46 -10.63 -1.77 -9.15
C SER A 46 -11.43 -0.52 -8.77
N ILE A 47 -12.70 -0.50 -9.16
CA ILE A 47 -13.64 0.58 -8.86
C ILE A 47 -14.78 0.03 -8.03
N ILE A 48 -15.08 0.67 -6.91
CA ILE A 48 -16.18 0.32 -6.02
C ILE A 48 -17.15 1.49 -5.97
N THR A 49 -18.42 1.22 -6.24
CA THR A 49 -19.50 2.19 -6.00
C THR A 49 -20.27 1.79 -4.75
N VAL A 50 -20.36 2.70 -3.77
CA VAL A 50 -21.19 2.56 -2.58
C VAL A 50 -22.23 3.70 -2.58
N GLY A 51 -23.50 3.36 -2.77
CA GLY A 51 -24.55 4.34 -2.97
C GLY A 51 -24.33 5.16 -4.26
N ASP A 52 -24.19 6.48 -4.12
CA ASP A 52 -23.91 7.41 -5.24
C ASP A 52 -22.43 7.85 -5.26
N VAL A 53 -21.56 7.21 -4.49
CA VAL A 53 -20.14 7.57 -4.39
C VAL A 53 -19.27 6.49 -5.01
N GLU A 54 -18.44 6.91 -5.96
CA GLU A 54 -17.44 6.06 -6.60
C GLU A 54 -16.09 6.20 -5.88
N TYR A 55 -15.49 5.06 -5.60
CA TYR A 55 -14.18 4.88 -5.00
C TYR A 55 -13.32 4.09 -5.98
N THR A 56 -12.03 4.41 -6.03
CA THR A 56 -11.04 3.67 -6.79
C THR A 56 -10.02 3.12 -5.82
N ILE A 57 -9.76 1.82 -5.93
CA ILE A 57 -8.63 1.16 -5.32
C ILE A 57 -7.47 1.29 -6.30
N GLY A 58 -6.39 1.89 -5.85
CA GLY A 58 -5.19 2.11 -6.64
C GLY A 58 -3.97 1.44 -6.02
N VAL A 59 -3.06 1.00 -6.87
CA VAL A 59 -1.71 0.56 -6.49
C VAL A 59 -0.74 1.67 -6.89
N PRO A 60 0.14 2.14 -5.99
CA PRO A 60 1.17 3.12 -6.33
C PRO A 60 1.97 2.71 -7.57
N CYS A 61 2.27 3.67 -8.43
CA CYS A 61 3.01 3.41 -9.68
C CYS A 61 4.49 3.06 -9.43
N ASP A 62 5.04 3.54 -8.32
CA ASP A 62 6.43 3.37 -7.91
C ASP A 62 6.53 2.47 -6.66
N TYR A 63 7.75 2.12 -6.27
CA TYR A 63 8.02 1.17 -5.19
C TYR A 63 7.61 1.74 -3.83
N CYS A 64 6.73 1.02 -3.12
CA CYS A 64 6.40 1.33 -1.74
C CYS A 64 7.52 0.84 -0.83
N VAL A 65 8.02 1.74 0.01
CA VAL A 65 9.12 1.44 0.94
C VAL A 65 8.75 1.85 2.35
N ALA A 66 9.46 1.30 3.33
CA ALA A 66 9.31 1.64 4.73
C ALA A 66 10.69 1.82 5.38
N LEU A 67 10.78 2.75 6.33
CA LEU A 67 11.92 2.82 7.23
C LEU A 67 11.60 2.02 8.48
N CYS A 68 12.46 1.05 8.79
CA CYS A 68 12.27 0.10 9.85
C CYS A 68 13.49 0.08 10.79
N TYR A 69 13.31 -0.46 11.99
CA TYR A 69 14.40 -0.80 12.90
C TYR A 69 14.12 -2.11 13.60
N PHE A 70 15.17 -2.80 14.04
CA PHE A 70 15.02 -3.99 14.88
C PHE A 70 14.82 -3.61 16.35
N ASP A 71 13.83 -4.22 17.00
CA ASP A 71 13.63 -4.10 18.45
C ASP A 71 14.55 -5.05 19.25
N ASP A 72 14.48 -4.99 20.59
CA ASP A 72 15.31 -5.83 21.49
C ASP A 72 15.08 -7.35 21.31
N LYS A 73 14.05 -7.74 20.57
CA LYS A 73 13.69 -9.13 20.28
C LYS A 73 13.88 -9.44 18.79
N GLU A 74 14.65 -8.62 18.08
CA GLU A 74 14.98 -8.79 16.66
C GLU A 74 13.76 -8.77 15.74
N ASN A 75 12.65 -8.14 16.15
CA ASN A 75 11.51 -7.92 15.27
C ASN A 75 11.75 -6.65 14.45
N LEU A 76 11.47 -6.70 13.15
CA LEU A 76 11.50 -5.54 12.27
C LEU A 76 10.27 -4.67 12.50
N ILE A 77 10.46 -3.46 13.03
CA ILE A 77 9.40 -2.53 13.38
C ILE A 77 9.41 -1.35 12.40
N PRO A 78 8.33 -1.10 11.64
CA PRO A 78 8.22 0.07 10.78
C PRO A 78 8.08 1.35 11.62
N VAL A 79 8.67 2.43 11.12
CA VAL A 79 8.51 3.78 11.67
C VAL A 79 7.30 4.43 11.02
N GLU A 80 6.32 4.81 11.83
CA GLU A 80 5.12 5.50 11.38
C GLU A 80 5.47 6.84 10.72
N LEU A 81 4.81 7.17 9.60
CA LEU A 81 5.07 8.40 8.83
C LEU A 81 4.86 9.69 9.65
N THR A 82 4.00 9.62 10.67
CA THR A 82 3.64 10.76 11.52
C THR A 82 4.48 10.86 12.80
N ASP A 83 5.40 9.92 13.03
CA ASP A 83 6.28 9.93 14.20
C ASP A 83 7.39 10.99 14.03
N ASP A 84 7.71 11.72 15.11
CA ASP A 84 8.84 12.67 15.15
C ASP A 84 10.17 11.98 14.78
N LEU A 85 10.28 10.67 15.00
CA LEU A 85 11.42 9.87 14.58
C LEU A 85 11.60 9.88 13.05
N MET A 86 10.51 9.82 12.29
CA MET A 86 10.53 9.86 10.83
C MET A 86 11.19 11.14 10.32
N ASP A 87 10.87 12.29 10.94
CA ASP A 87 11.48 13.60 10.66
C ASP A 87 12.98 13.67 10.94
N ASP A 88 13.46 12.85 11.87
CA ASP A 88 14.88 12.78 12.21
C ASP A 88 15.67 11.87 11.26
N ILE A 89 15.11 10.73 10.86
CA ILE A 89 15.83 9.71 10.07
C ILE A 89 15.67 9.88 8.56
N PHE A 90 14.54 10.41 8.08
CA PHE A 90 14.24 10.50 6.65
C PHE A 90 15.32 11.27 5.85
N PRO A 91 15.82 12.44 6.29
CA PRO A 91 16.83 13.16 5.51
C PRO A 91 18.15 12.38 5.36
N PHE A 92 18.46 11.47 6.30
CA PHE A 92 19.62 10.60 6.20
C PHE A 92 19.35 9.48 5.21
N ALA A 93 18.19 8.83 5.30
CA ALA A 93 17.78 7.82 4.33
C ALA A 93 17.77 8.38 2.90
N GLU A 94 17.23 9.59 2.70
CA GLU A 94 17.22 10.30 1.41
C GLU A 94 18.64 10.55 0.88
N SER A 95 19.56 11.00 1.73
CA SER A 95 20.97 11.20 1.36
C SER A 95 21.64 9.90 0.94
N ILE A 96 21.39 8.81 1.69
CA ILE A 96 22.02 7.51 1.41
C ILE A 96 21.45 6.93 0.12
N VAL A 97 20.14 7.00 -0.11
CA VAL A 97 19.54 6.60 -1.40
C VAL A 97 20.16 7.36 -2.55
N SER A 98 20.35 8.68 -2.41
CA SER A 98 21.00 9.48 -3.45
C SER A 98 22.48 9.12 -3.67
N GLU A 99 23.17 8.63 -2.64
CA GLU A 99 24.58 8.24 -2.71
C GLU A 99 24.76 6.83 -3.30
N GLU A 100 23.93 5.87 -2.89
CA GLU A 100 24.01 4.47 -3.32
C GLU A 100 23.46 4.26 -4.74
N PHE A 101 22.41 5.00 -5.14
CA PHE A 101 21.72 4.80 -6.42
C PHE A 101 21.95 5.94 -7.44
N GLU A 102 23.02 6.73 -7.29
CA GLU A 102 23.50 7.73 -8.27
C GLU A 102 22.43 8.62 -8.98
N GLU A 103 21.40 9.08 -8.26
CA GLU A 103 20.25 9.87 -8.77
C GLU A 103 19.21 9.10 -9.62
N GLU A 104 19.33 7.78 -9.78
CA GLU A 104 18.34 6.94 -10.48
C GLU A 104 17.08 6.75 -9.64
N LEU A 105 17.26 6.71 -8.31
CA LEU A 105 16.18 6.57 -7.35
C LEU A 105 16.06 7.80 -6.46
N VAL A 106 14.82 8.21 -6.21
CA VAL A 106 14.49 9.33 -5.33
C VAL A 106 13.51 8.86 -4.27
N LEU A 107 13.94 8.90 -3.01
CA LEU A 107 13.07 8.62 -1.88
C LEU A 107 12.14 9.82 -1.62
N GLN A 108 10.83 9.57 -1.61
CA GLN A 108 9.81 10.59 -1.41
C GLN A 108 8.87 10.23 -0.25
N ARG A 109 8.40 11.26 0.45
CA ARG A 109 7.27 11.18 1.39
C ARG A 109 5.97 11.43 0.64
N THR A 110 5.42 10.37 0.06
CA THR A 110 4.11 10.43 -0.57
C THR A 110 3.01 10.27 0.50
N PRO A 111 1.75 10.58 0.18
CA PRO A 111 0.64 10.25 1.06
C PRO A 111 0.60 8.76 1.43
N GLN A 112 0.36 8.47 2.71
CA GLN A 112 0.10 7.14 3.27
C GLN A 112 1.25 6.11 3.19
N THR A 113 2.31 6.32 2.40
CA THR A 113 3.50 5.47 2.35
C THR A 113 4.77 6.29 2.05
N LEU A 114 5.96 5.72 2.23
CA LEU A 114 7.14 6.22 1.51
C LEU A 114 7.18 5.59 0.12
N THR A 115 7.74 6.33 -0.83
CA THR A 115 7.86 5.87 -2.21
C THR A 115 9.28 6.08 -2.71
N LEU A 116 9.86 5.05 -3.30
CA LEU A 116 11.12 5.12 -4.00
C LEU A 116 10.83 5.23 -5.50
N VAL A 117 10.96 6.45 -6.02
CA VAL A 117 10.61 6.79 -7.41
C VAL A 117 11.81 6.57 -8.32
N GLY A 118 11.60 5.87 -9.42
CA GLY A 118 12.64 5.54 -10.40
C GLY A 118 12.60 4.07 -10.82
N GLU A 119 13.61 3.64 -11.57
CA GLU A 119 13.75 2.24 -11.97
C GLU A 119 14.83 1.61 -11.09
N LEU A 120 14.43 0.68 -10.20
CA LEU A 120 15.37 -0.24 -9.56
C LEU A 120 15.86 -1.18 -10.65
N GLU A 121 17.17 -1.21 -10.91
CA GLU A 121 17.74 -2.32 -11.68
C GLU A 121 17.52 -3.58 -10.83
N ASP A 122 16.65 -4.48 -11.29
CA ASP A 122 16.58 -5.81 -10.71
C ASP A 122 17.97 -6.42 -10.94
N ASP A 123 18.71 -6.63 -9.85
CA ASP A 123 19.95 -7.40 -9.86
C ASP A 123 19.58 -8.86 -10.17
N ASP A 124 19.16 -9.14 -11.41
CA ASP A 124 19.22 -10.43 -12.09
C ASP A 124 20.71 -10.83 -12.28
N THR A 125 21.57 -10.57 -11.29
CA THR A 125 22.71 -11.42 -11.05
C THR A 125 22.15 -12.78 -10.70
N ASP A 126 22.13 -13.66 -11.71
CA ASP A 126 22.31 -15.10 -11.54
C ASP A 126 23.13 -15.32 -10.26
N MET A 127 22.44 -15.63 -9.15
CA MET A 127 23.10 -16.28 -8.02
C MET A 127 23.54 -17.62 -8.58
N ASP A 128 24.76 -17.64 -9.11
CA ASP A 128 25.50 -18.88 -9.29
C ASP A 128 25.39 -19.60 -7.94
N ASP A 129 24.70 -20.74 -7.99
CA ASP A 129 24.65 -21.79 -6.96
C ASP A 129 26.08 -22.13 -6.49
N GLU A 130 26.67 -21.33 -5.61
CA GLU A 130 27.89 -21.69 -4.88
C GLU A 130 27.57 -21.75 -3.38
N ASP A 131 27.19 -22.97 -3.01
CA ASP A 131 27.30 -23.60 -1.69
C ASP A 131 26.15 -23.36 -0.67
N GLU A 132 24.98 -23.94 -0.94
CA GLU A 132 24.09 -24.43 0.12
C GLU A 132 24.71 -25.70 0.76
N ASP A 133 25.45 -25.51 1.85
CA ASP A 133 25.59 -26.56 2.86
C ASP A 133 24.21 -26.69 3.56
N ASP A 134 23.55 -27.81 3.23
CA ASP A 134 22.29 -28.33 3.77
C ASP A 134 22.37 -28.51 5.30
N ASP A 135 21.93 -27.49 6.04
CA ASP A 135 21.44 -27.64 7.41
C ASP A 135 19.94 -27.28 7.41
N GLU A 136 19.10 -28.32 7.36
CA GLU A 136 17.65 -28.29 7.66
C GLU A 136 17.43 -27.73 9.08
N GLU A 137 17.47 -26.41 9.25
CA GLU A 137 16.89 -25.73 10.41
C GLU A 137 15.44 -25.32 10.07
N ASP A 138 14.53 -25.80 10.90
CA ASP A 138 13.09 -25.49 10.96
C ASP A 138 12.87 -23.98 10.70
N GLU A 139 12.52 -23.59 9.47
CA GLU A 139 12.26 -22.19 9.08
C GLU A 139 11.08 -21.66 9.90
N GLU A 140 11.37 -21.04 11.04
CA GLU A 140 10.44 -20.15 11.73
C GLU A 140 10.11 -19.01 10.76
N TYR A 141 8.84 -18.92 10.37
CA TYR A 141 8.28 -17.83 9.58
C TYR A 141 8.67 -16.48 10.22
N ASP A 142 9.70 -15.81 9.69
CA ASP A 142 10.28 -14.60 10.29
C ASP A 142 9.87 -13.30 9.57
N GLY A 143 9.00 -13.41 8.56
CA GLY A 143 8.48 -12.27 7.81
C GLY A 143 9.51 -11.61 6.89
N GLN A 144 10.72 -12.18 6.74
CA GLN A 144 11.70 -11.69 5.75
C GLN A 144 11.18 -11.84 4.31
N ASP A 145 10.24 -12.74 4.05
CA ASP A 145 9.62 -12.92 2.74
C ASP A 145 8.69 -11.77 2.31
N GLU A 146 8.26 -10.90 3.24
CA GLU A 146 7.30 -9.82 2.96
C GLU A 146 7.99 -8.51 2.55
N VAL A 147 9.29 -8.37 2.80
CA VAL A 147 10.05 -7.15 2.56
C VAL A 147 11.47 -7.43 2.07
N GLU A 148 11.96 -6.60 1.17
CA GLU A 148 13.34 -6.65 0.67
C GLU A 148 14.14 -5.51 1.30
N VAL A 149 15.27 -5.80 1.97
CA VAL A 149 16.15 -4.77 2.55
C VAL A 149 16.98 -4.13 1.44
N LEU A 150 16.78 -2.84 1.18
CA LEU A 150 17.51 -2.09 0.15
C LEU A 150 18.79 -1.49 0.71
N VAL A 151 18.71 -0.88 1.90
CA VAL A 151 19.80 -0.13 2.51
C VAL A 151 19.71 -0.24 4.03
N THR A 152 20.86 -0.44 4.67
CA THR A 152 21.02 -0.37 6.13
C THR A 152 21.91 0.80 6.52
N PHE A 153 21.52 1.56 7.54
CA PHE A 153 22.28 2.71 8.02
C PHE A 153 22.16 2.93 9.52
N GLU A 154 23.20 3.53 10.12
CA GLU A 154 23.22 3.87 11.53
C GLU A 154 22.94 5.36 11.75
N HIS A 155 22.06 5.67 12.70
CA HIS A 155 21.82 7.04 13.18
C HIS A 155 21.56 7.07 14.68
N ARG A 156 22.30 7.91 15.41
CA ARG A 156 22.22 8.06 16.88
C ARG A 156 22.35 6.73 17.64
N ASP A 157 23.37 5.94 17.29
CA ASP A 157 23.68 4.64 17.89
C ASP A 157 22.55 3.59 17.71
N LYS A 158 21.70 3.75 16.70
CA LYS A 158 20.66 2.80 16.32
C LYS A 158 20.70 2.54 14.81
N GLU A 159 20.53 1.28 14.44
CA GLU A 159 20.46 0.84 13.06
C GLU A 159 19.03 0.94 12.52
N TYR A 160 18.92 1.39 11.28
CA TYR A 160 17.69 1.53 10.52
C TYR A 160 17.86 0.87 9.15
N ASN A 161 16.75 0.36 8.63
CA ASN A 161 16.69 -0.32 7.35
C ASN A 161 15.65 0.37 6.47
N LEU A 162 16.01 0.71 5.25
CA LEU A 162 15.04 1.04 4.20
C LEU A 162 14.68 -0.27 3.50
N VAL A 163 13.41 -0.64 3.57
CA VAL A 163 12.91 -1.88 2.98
C VAL A 163 11.87 -1.60 1.92
N ARG A 164 11.88 -2.36 0.83
CA ARG A 164 10.80 -2.41 -0.16
C ARG A 164 9.74 -3.38 0.32
N LEU A 165 8.47 -2.97 0.20
CA LEU A 165 7.34 -3.83 0.49
C LEU A 165 7.09 -4.74 -0.72
N MET A 166 7.17 -6.06 -0.52
CA MET A 166 6.92 -7.03 -1.59
C MET A 166 5.43 -7.14 -1.89
N ASP A 167 4.60 -7.03 -0.86
CA ASP A 167 3.16 -6.97 -1.01
C ASP A 167 2.70 -5.60 -1.54
N PRO A 168 1.78 -5.58 -2.52
CA PRO A 168 1.30 -4.33 -3.09
C PRO A 168 0.50 -3.53 -2.06
N VAL A 169 0.86 -2.26 -1.89
CA VAL A 169 0.09 -1.32 -1.08
C VAL A 169 -1.15 -0.89 -1.85
N LEU A 170 -2.33 -1.03 -1.23
CA LEU A 170 -3.60 -0.59 -1.79
C LEU A 170 -4.02 0.73 -1.17
N LEU A 171 -4.26 1.74 -2.01
CA LEU A 171 -4.78 3.04 -1.61
C LEU A 171 -6.21 3.21 -2.09
N VAL A 172 -7.04 3.83 -1.25
CA VAL A 172 -8.44 4.10 -1.59
C VAL A 172 -8.64 5.59 -1.79
N GLY A 173 -9.11 5.95 -2.97
CA GLY A 173 -9.38 7.32 -3.35
C GLY A 173 -10.81 7.49 -3.83
N LYS A 174 -11.50 8.51 -3.32
CA LYS A 174 -12.84 8.90 -3.75
C LYS A 174 -12.76 9.77 -5.01
N VAL A 175 -13.65 9.56 -5.97
CA VAL A 175 -13.74 10.45 -7.15
C VAL A 175 -14.01 11.89 -6.73
N ASP A 176 -13.21 12.81 -7.23
CA ASP A 176 -13.43 14.23 -7.00
C ASP A 176 -14.61 14.74 -7.83
N SER A 177 -15.59 15.35 -7.16
CA SER A 177 -16.83 15.83 -7.80
C SER A 177 -16.62 16.98 -8.79
N GLU A 178 -15.54 17.76 -8.63
CA GLU A 178 -15.19 18.88 -9.50
C GLU A 178 -14.21 18.47 -10.59
N ARG A 179 -13.40 17.42 -10.32
CA ARG A 179 -12.33 16.92 -11.17
C ARG A 179 -12.36 15.38 -11.26
N PRO A 180 -13.23 14.78 -12.09
CA PRO A 180 -13.40 13.33 -12.17
C PRO A 180 -12.13 12.55 -12.54
N ASP A 181 -11.11 13.24 -13.07
CA ASP A 181 -9.77 12.72 -13.37
C ASP A 181 -8.88 12.53 -12.13
N LEU A 182 -9.32 12.99 -10.95
CA LEU A 182 -8.55 12.94 -9.70
C LEU A 182 -9.25 12.02 -8.70
N ARG A 183 -8.45 11.50 -7.77
CA ARG A 183 -8.93 10.80 -6.59
C ARG A 183 -8.51 11.55 -5.35
N VAL A 184 -9.40 11.69 -4.39
CA VAL A 184 -9.12 12.30 -3.09
C VAL A 184 -8.99 11.17 -2.08
N LEU A 185 -7.83 11.09 -1.42
CA LEU A 185 -7.59 10.11 -0.37
C LEU A 185 -8.58 10.32 0.78
N LEU A 186 -9.00 9.21 1.36
CA LEU A 186 -9.96 9.22 2.45
C LEU A 186 -9.31 9.79 3.71
N THR A 187 -10.05 10.66 4.41
CA THR A 187 -9.68 11.03 5.78
C THR A 187 -9.82 9.81 6.71
N PRO A 188 -9.15 9.79 7.88
CA PRO A 188 -9.31 8.70 8.84
C PRO A 188 -10.78 8.43 9.23
N GLU A 189 -11.57 9.50 9.42
CA GLU A 189 -12.99 9.38 9.74
C GLU A 189 -13.81 8.79 8.58
N GLU A 190 -13.50 9.15 7.33
CA GLU A 190 -14.17 8.55 6.17
C GLU A 190 -13.78 7.07 6.01
N SER A 191 -12.50 6.77 6.19
CA SER A 191 -11.95 5.41 6.13
C SER A 191 -12.64 4.48 7.12
N ASP A 192 -12.76 4.88 8.40
CA ASP A 192 -13.42 4.09 9.45
C ASP A 192 -14.87 3.72 9.10
N ASN A 193 -15.57 4.56 8.32
CA ASN A 193 -16.95 4.34 7.94
C ASN A 193 -17.10 3.51 6.66
N ILE A 194 -16.18 3.64 5.71
CA ILE A 194 -16.33 3.05 4.37
C ILE A 194 -15.51 1.77 4.18
N MET A 195 -14.33 1.65 4.79
CA MET A 195 -13.45 0.50 4.62
C MET A 195 -14.16 -0.84 4.91
N PRO A 196 -14.96 -0.99 5.98
CA PRO A 196 -15.68 -2.25 6.22
C PRO A 196 -16.63 -2.63 5.08
N GLN A 197 -17.18 -1.65 4.36
CA GLN A 197 -18.06 -1.90 3.21
C GLN A 197 -17.25 -2.26 1.96
N LEU A 198 -16.12 -1.57 1.74
CA LEU A 198 -15.22 -1.86 0.61
C LEU A 198 -14.63 -3.26 0.73
N GLU A 199 -14.15 -3.64 1.93
CA GLU A 199 -13.63 -4.98 2.23
C GLU A 199 -14.69 -6.06 1.98
N ALA A 200 -15.92 -5.84 2.46
CA ALA A 200 -17.01 -6.78 2.25
C ALA A 200 -17.37 -6.95 0.76
N ALA A 201 -17.37 -5.85 -0.01
CA ALA A 201 -17.63 -5.88 -1.45
C ALA A 201 -16.51 -6.61 -2.21
N PHE A 202 -15.25 -6.35 -1.84
CA PHE A 202 -14.07 -6.98 -2.43
C PHE A 202 -14.06 -8.49 -2.18
N LEU A 203 -14.31 -8.92 -0.93
CA LEU A 203 -14.34 -10.33 -0.57
C LEU A 203 -15.44 -11.10 -1.32
N LYS A 204 -16.63 -10.51 -1.42
CA LYS A 204 -17.76 -11.10 -2.15
C LYS A 204 -17.45 -11.30 -3.65
N TYR A 205 -16.79 -10.32 -4.28
CA TYR A 205 -16.43 -10.44 -5.69
C TYR A 205 -15.47 -11.61 -5.95
N HIS A 206 -14.48 -11.81 -5.07
CA HIS A 206 -13.52 -12.90 -5.20
C HIS A 206 -14.17 -14.26 -4.95
N GLU A 207 -15.10 -14.37 -3.99
CA GLU A 207 -15.92 -15.59 -3.80
C GLU A 207 -16.78 -15.90 -5.05
N ASP A 208 -17.32 -14.88 -5.70
CA ASP A 208 -18.13 -15.02 -6.91
C ASP A 208 -17.29 -15.41 -8.15
N GLU A 209 -16.03 -14.95 -8.26
CA GLU A 209 -15.11 -15.36 -9.34
C GLU A 209 -14.57 -16.79 -9.13
N GLU A 210 -14.18 -17.16 -7.91
CA GLU A 210 -13.75 -18.53 -7.60
C GLU A 210 -14.88 -19.54 -7.88
N THR A 211 -16.12 -19.20 -7.54
CA THR A 211 -17.27 -20.08 -7.83
C THR A 211 -17.64 -20.15 -9.32
N ASN A 212 -17.40 -19.08 -10.10
CA ASN A 212 -17.56 -19.10 -11.56
C ASN A 212 -16.43 -19.84 -12.30
N SER A 213 -15.24 -19.96 -11.70
CA SER A 213 -14.11 -20.71 -12.28
C SER A 213 -14.26 -22.25 -12.17
N ILE A 214 -15.24 -22.73 -11.40
CA ILE A 214 -15.45 -24.16 -11.08
C ILE A 214 -16.53 -24.81 -11.98
N LEU A 215 -17.13 -24.10 -12.95
CA LEU A 215 -18.07 -24.70 -13.90
C LEU A 215 -17.37 -25.17 -15.18
N PRO A 216 -17.45 -26.49 -15.54
CA PRO A 216 -16.73 -27.11 -16.66
C PRO A 216 -17.28 -26.77 -18.06
#